data_AF-A0A2S9G0D1-F1
#
_entry.id   AF-A0A2S9G0D1-F1
#
_cell.length_a   1.000
_cell.length_b   1.000
_cell.length_c   1.000
_cell.angle_alpha   90.00
_cell.angle_beta   90.00
_cell.angle_gamma   90.00
#
_symmetry.space_group_name_H-M   'P 1'
#
loop_
_entity.id
_entity.type
_entity.pdbx_description
1 polymer ?
#
loop_
_entity_poly.entity_id
_entity_poly.type
_entity_poly.pdbx_seq_one_letter_code
_entity_poly.pdbx_strand_id
1 'polypeptide(L)'
;AVGFVYRGQLKEAAKNGEDVDALRLQLQQTYEDTLVNPYVAAGRGYVDAVIPPSHTRGYIGTALRLLERKVVQTPPKKHGNIPL
;
A
#
# COMPACT_ATOMS: atom_id res chain seq x y z
N ALA A 1 -3.29 12.52 -0.98
CA ALA A 1 -2.54 12.33 0.28
C ALA A 1 -1.85 13.62 0.75
N VAL A 2 -1.01 14.23 -0.09
CA VAL A 2 -0.19 15.44 0.21
C VAL A 2 -0.97 16.58 0.87
N GLY A 3 -2.17 16.92 0.36
CA GLY A 3 -2.99 18.00 0.91
C GLY A 3 -3.50 17.79 2.34
N PHE A 4 -3.47 16.56 2.85
CA PHE A 4 -3.78 16.25 4.25
C PHE A 4 -2.51 16.15 5.09
N VAL A 5 -1.50 15.43 4.59
CA VAL A 5 -0.23 15.17 5.29
C VAL A 5 0.55 16.47 5.53
N TYR A 6 0.65 17.33 4.52
CA TYR A 6 1.42 18.58 4.58
C TYR A 6 0.54 19.82 4.68
N ARG A 7 -0.70 19.67 5.18
CA ARG A 7 -1.67 20.77 5.27
C ARG A 7 -1.10 21.99 6.01
N GLY A 8 -0.32 21.78 7.06
CA GLY A 8 0.31 22.86 7.83
C GLY A 8 1.32 23.64 7.00
N GLN A 9 2.25 22.94 6.33
CA GLN A 9 3.29 23.56 5.51
C GLN A 9 2.71 24.37 4.35
N LEU A 10 1.69 23.84 3.68
CA LEU A 10 1.01 24.56 2.60
C LEU A 10 0.27 25.81 3.10
N LYS A 11 -0.27 25.79 4.32
CA LYS A 11 -0.91 26.96 4.94
C LYS A 11 0.10 28.04 5.32
N GLU A 12 1.27 27.66 5.84
CA GLU A 12 2.32 28.62 6.18
C GLU A 12 2.95 29.24 4.93
N ALA A 13 3.22 28.45 3.89
CA ALA A 13 3.69 28.97 2.59
C ALA A 13 2.71 29.99 2.00
N ALA A 14 1.40 29.73 2.10
CA ALA A 14 0.36 30.66 1.66
C ALA A 14 0.35 31.98 2.46
N LYS A 15 0.65 31.93 3.77
CA LYS A 15 0.76 33.14 4.61
C LYS A 15 2.03 33.93 4.32
N ASN A 16 3.13 33.25 4.01
CA ASN A 16 4.42 33.87 3.70
C ASN A 16 4.49 34.45 2.28
N GLY A 17 3.46 34.24 1.44
CA GLY A 17 3.44 34.69 0.05
C GLY A 17 4.33 33.88 -0.88
N GLU A 18 4.67 32.65 -0.49
CA GLU A 18 5.49 31.72 -1.29
C GLU A 18 4.63 31.04 -2.39
N ASP A 19 5.30 30.44 -3.38
CA ASP A 19 4.63 29.64 -4.42
C ASP A 19 4.17 28.28 -3.87
N VAL A 20 2.91 28.26 -3.43
CA VAL A 20 2.26 27.08 -2.84
C VAL A 20 2.12 25.93 -3.84
N ASP A 21 1.95 26.22 -5.12
CA ASP A 21 1.74 25.20 -6.14
C ASP A 21 3.05 24.50 -6.48
N ALA A 22 4.15 25.25 -6.61
CA ALA A 22 5.49 24.69 -6.73
C ALA A 22 5.86 23.83 -5.52
N LEU A 23 5.62 24.32 -4.30
CA LEU A 23 5.88 23.56 -3.06
C LEU A 23 5.03 22.28 -3.00
N ARG A 24 3.75 22.36 -3.39
CA ARG A 24 2.87 21.19 -3.42
C ARG A 24 3.40 20.13 -4.38
N LEU A 25 3.89 20.51 -5.55
CA LEU A 25 4.44 19.58 -6.54
C LEU A 25 5.70 18.89 -6.00
N GLN A 26 6.59 19.62 -5.33
CA GLN A 26 7.77 19.06 -4.68
C GLN A 26 7.41 18.04 -3.57
N LEU A 27 6.44 18.39 -2.72
CA LEU A 27 5.96 17.51 -1.66
C LEU A 27 5.24 16.28 -2.22
N GLN A 28 4.58 16.41 -3.37
CA GLN A 28 3.98 15.29 -4.08
C GLN A 28 5.04 14.32 -4.58
N GLN A 29 6.08 14.82 -5.25
CA GLN A 29 7.18 13.98 -5.72
C GLN A 29 7.84 13.24 -4.55
N THR A 30 8.13 13.96 -3.47
CA THR A 30 8.69 13.37 -2.24
C THR A 30 7.80 12.27 -1.67
N TYR A 31 6.48 12.49 -1.63
CA TYR A 31 5.54 11.50 -1.12
C TYR A 31 5.50 10.25 -2.01
N GLU A 32 5.50 10.44 -3.33
CA GLU A 32 5.51 9.34 -4.30
C GLU A 32 6.76 8.47 -4.12
N ASP A 33 7.94 9.10 -4.10
CA ASP A 33 9.22 8.41 -4.04
C ASP A 33 9.41 7.65 -2.70
N THR A 34 8.88 8.19 -1.60
CA THR A 34 9.12 7.65 -0.27
C THR A 34 8.07 6.64 0.18
N LEU A 35 6.80 6.85 -0.16
CA LEU A 35 5.67 6.10 0.39
C LEU A 35 4.90 5.30 -0.65
N VAL A 36 4.90 5.72 -1.91
CA VAL A 36 4.17 5.03 -2.99
C VAL A 36 5.07 3.97 -3.62
N ASN A 37 5.49 3.02 -2.79
CA ASN A 37 6.29 1.89 -3.21
C ASN A 37 5.87 0.62 -2.42
N PRO A 38 6.08 -0.58 -2.99
CA PRO A 38 5.67 -1.83 -2.34
C PRO A 38 6.51 -2.15 -1.10
N TYR A 39 7.67 -1.52 -0.92
CA TYR A 39 8.61 -1.83 0.14
C TYR A 39 8.12 -1.37 1.52
N VAL A 40 7.32 -0.31 1.59
CA VAL A 40 6.66 0.10 2.84
C VAL A 40 5.75 -1.01 3.38
N ALA A 41 4.98 -1.67 2.50
CA ALA A 41 4.10 -2.78 2.88
C ALA A 41 4.90 -4.06 3.20
N ALA A 42 5.98 -4.32 2.46
CA ALA A 42 6.88 -5.45 2.71
C ALA A 42 7.57 -5.33 4.07
N GLY A 43 8.02 -4.13 4.47
CA GLY A 43 8.63 -3.90 5.79
C GLY A 43 7.69 -4.15 6.98
N ARG A 44 6.37 -4.17 6.74
CA ARG A 44 5.35 -4.51 7.74
C ARG A 44 4.90 -5.98 7.68
N GLY A 45 5.39 -6.76 6.72
CA GLY A 45 4.96 -8.14 6.51
C GLY A 45 3.55 -8.29 5.94
N TYR A 46 2.94 -7.24 5.39
CA TYR A 46 1.68 -7.35 4.64
C TYR A 46 1.87 -8.00 3.27
N VAL A 47 3.08 -7.89 2.73
CA VAL A 47 3.52 -8.51 1.48
C VAL A 47 4.69 -9.42 1.82
N ASP A 48 4.60 -10.69 1.43
CA ASP A 48 5.66 -11.68 1.71
C ASP A 48 6.96 -11.38 0.94
N ALA A 49 6.86 -10.93 -0.32
CA ALA A 49 8.02 -10.59 -1.15
C ALA A 49 7.65 -9.63 -2.30
N VAL A 50 8.59 -8.75 -2.67
CA VAL A 50 8.55 -7.96 -3.91
C VAL A 50 9.38 -8.69 -4.96
N ILE A 51 8.75 -9.16 -6.04
CA ILE A 51 9.39 -10.04 -7.04
C ILE A 51 9.41 -9.40 -8.44
N PRO A 52 10.38 -9.77 -9.30
CA PRO A 52 10.34 -9.42 -10.72
C PRO A 52 9.10 -10.02 -11.41
N PRO A 53 8.47 -9.32 -12.38
CA PRO A 53 7.26 -9.80 -13.04
C PRO A 53 7.40 -11.19 -13.68
N SER A 54 8.58 -11.52 -14.23
CA SER A 54 8.88 -12.81 -14.85
C SER A 54 8.83 -13.99 -13.88
N HIS A 55 9.05 -13.76 -12.58
CA HIS A 55 9.07 -14.81 -11.55
C HIS A 55 7.67 -15.20 -11.07
N THR A 56 6.65 -14.39 -11.37
CA THR A 56 5.27 -14.57 -10.90
C THR A 56 4.76 -15.99 -11.11
N ARG A 57 4.93 -16.57 -12.31
CA ARG A 57 4.47 -17.93 -12.63
C ARG A 57 5.11 -19.00 -11.72
N GLY A 58 6.41 -18.87 -11.49
CA GLY A 58 7.16 -19.81 -10.63
C GLY A 58 6.73 -19.72 -9.18
N TYR A 59 6.62 -18.49 -8.65
CA TYR A 59 6.16 -18.26 -7.28
C TYR A 59 4.74 -18.79 -7.05
N ILE A 60 3.80 -18.53 -7.96
CA ILE A 60 2.44 -19.08 -7.89
C ILE A 60 2.48 -20.61 -7.88
N GLY A 61 3.23 -21.24 -8.78
CA GLY A 61 3.32 -22.70 -8.84
C GLY A 61 3.91 -23.33 -7.58
N THR A 62 4.83 -22.65 -6.91
CA THR A 62 5.39 -23.10 -5.62
C THR A 62 4.39 -22.88 -4.48
N ALA A 63 3.75 -21.72 -4.41
CA ALA A 63 2.75 -21.41 -3.39
C ALA A 63 1.53 -22.35 -3.46
N LEU A 64 1.05 -22.68 -4.65
CA LEU A 64 -0.05 -23.65 -4.84
C LEU A 64 0.33 -25.05 -4.35
N ARG A 65 1.55 -25.52 -4.66
CA ARG A 65 2.06 -26.81 -4.16
C ARG A 65 2.20 -26.82 -2.64
N LEU A 66 2.69 -25.73 -2.06
CA LEU A 66 2.80 -25.58 -0.60
C LEU A 66 1.44 -25.64 0.09
N LEU A 67 0.42 -25.01 -0.51
CA LEU A 67 -0.91 -24.87 0.08
C LEU A 67 -1.89 -26.00 -0.29
N GLU A 68 -1.42 -27.05 -0.99
CA GLU A 68 -2.25 -28.14 -1.51
C GLU A 68 -3.13 -28.81 -0.43
N ARG A 69 -2.60 -28.98 0.78
CA ARG A 69 -3.30 -29.60 1.92
C ARG A 69 -3.60 -28.62 3.04
N LYS A 70 -3.82 -27.34 2.70
CA LYS A 70 -4.16 -26.32 3.69
C LYS A 70 -5.48 -26.66 4.38
N VAL A 71 -5.43 -26.96 5.68
CA VAL A 71 -6.62 -27.18 6.51
C VAL A 71 -6.98 -25.87 7.21
N VAL A 72 -8.23 -25.43 7.05
CA VAL A 72 -8.78 -24.26 7.75
C VAL A 72 -10.13 -24.64 8.35
N GLN A 73 -10.28 -24.46 9.65
CA GLN A 73 -11.53 -24.70 10.36
C GLN A 73 -12.29 -23.39 10.49
N THR A 74 -13.58 -23.40 10.15
CA THR A 74 -14.47 -22.24 10.32
C THR A 74 -15.48 -22.50 11.44
N PRO A 75 -15.91 -21.47 12.19
CA PRO A 75 -16.93 -21.64 13.23
C PRO A 75 -18.24 -22.28 12.70
N PRO A 76 -18.92 -23.14 13.49
CA PRO A 76 -20.13 -23.82 13.06
C PRO A 76 -21.30 -22.82 12.94
N LYS A 77 -21.97 -22.81 11.77
CA LYS A 77 -23.13 -21.95 11.48
C LYS A 77 -23.93 -22.51 10.29
N LYS A 78 -25.19 -22.11 10.14
CA LYS A 78 -26.03 -22.48 8.98
C LYS A 78 -25.52 -21.87 7.67
N HIS A 79 -25.24 -20.56 7.68
CA HIS A 79 -24.65 -19.80 6.58
C HIS A 79 -24.11 -18.46 7.13
N GLY A 80 -23.40 -17.69 6.30
CA GLY A 80 -23.06 -16.29 6.61
C GLY A 80 -24.25 -15.34 6.40
N ASN A 81 -24.07 -14.08 6.79
CA ASN A 81 -24.99 -12.98 6.48
C ASN A 81 -24.19 -11.86 5.81
N ILE A 82 -23.88 -12.04 4.52
CA ILE A 82 -23.17 -11.02 3.75
C ILE A 82 -24.11 -9.83 3.50
N PRO A 83 -23.65 -8.56 3.60
CA PRO A 83 -24.48 -7.42 3.22
C PRO A 83 -25.02 -7.58 1.79
N LEU A 84 -26.33 -7.33 1.62
CA LEU A 84 -27.02 -7.31 0.31
C LEU A 84 -26.96 -5.91 -0.32
#